data_AF-A0A966C9D9-F1
#
_entry.id   AF-A0A966C9D9-F1
#
_cell.length_a   1.000
_cell.length_b   1.000
_cell.length_c   1.000
_cell.angle_alpha   90.00
_cell.angle_beta   90.00
_cell.angle_gamma   90.00
#
_symmetry.space_group_name_H-M   'P 1'
#
loop_
_entity.id
_entity.type
_entity.pdbx_description
1 polymer ?
#
loop_
_entity_poly.entity_id
_entity_poly.type
_entity_poly.pdbx_seq_one_letter_code
_entity_poly.pdbx_strand_id
1 'polypeptide(L)'
;MRRNSRFPVIRTRRIVQVAFFALVVVIGVQFTLWALPQLGGRTTTVSRPPGVEGFLPISALMSLRLALAGGGIHPVHPAALAILVAALVASAIVAKSFCSLLCPVGAVSEWLGRAGARLLGTTWAPPRWLDIPLRSLKYLLLAFFAWAGVIALAPDAIAAFLDSPYNRVADVKMLVFFVSPGRTTVAALGVLVIGSLLIRDLWCRYLCPYGALLGLLGRFAPLRVTRDAATCIDCRKCTTACPARLPVHT
;
A
#
# COMPACT_ATOMS: atom_id res chain seq x y z
N MET A 1 25.31 6.28 3.65
CA MET A 1 24.84 5.55 2.44
C MET A 1 25.29 6.29 1.17
N ARG A 2 26.39 5.87 0.54
CA ARG A 2 26.78 6.44 -0.77
C ARG A 2 25.71 6.10 -1.81
N ARG A 3 25.26 7.10 -2.58
CA ARG A 3 24.29 6.92 -3.68
C ARG A 3 24.88 5.96 -4.70
N ASN A 4 24.42 4.70 -4.72
CA ASN A 4 24.65 3.82 -5.86
C ASN A 4 23.79 4.31 -7.05
N SER A 5 24.26 5.37 -7.71
CA SER A 5 23.76 5.83 -9.01
C SER A 5 24.25 4.95 -10.16
N ARG A 6 25.13 3.98 -9.88
CA ARG A 6 25.77 3.11 -10.88
C ARG A 6 24.85 2.05 -11.51
N PHE A 7 23.66 1.81 -10.96
CA PHE A 7 22.72 0.84 -11.51
C PHE A 7 21.50 1.54 -12.12
N PRO A 8 21.27 1.41 -13.45
CA PRO A 8 20.16 2.10 -14.13
C PRO A 8 18.80 1.73 -13.53
N VAL A 9 18.64 0.47 -13.09
CA VAL A 9 17.42 -0.06 -12.46
C VAL A 9 16.98 0.74 -11.22
N ILE A 10 17.94 1.18 -10.38
CA ILE A 10 17.61 1.96 -9.16
C ILE A 10 17.13 3.36 -9.55
N ARG A 11 17.72 3.96 -10.60
CA ARG A 11 17.31 5.27 -11.10
C ARG A 11 15.91 5.21 -11.70
N THR A 12 15.65 4.23 -12.58
CA THR A 12 14.33 4.02 -13.19
C THR A 12 13.26 3.82 -12.12
N ARG A 13 13.50 2.96 -11.13
CA ARG A 13 12.57 2.75 -10.00
C ARG A 13 12.21 4.06 -9.30
N ARG A 14 13.19 4.91 -8.99
CA ARG A 14 12.94 6.19 -8.31
C ARG A 14 12.16 7.17 -9.17
N ILE A 15 12.44 7.21 -10.47
CA ILE A 15 11.68 8.04 -11.42
C ILE A 15 10.23 7.60 -11.44
N VAL A 16 9.97 6.30 -11.56
CA VAL A 16 8.60 5.74 -11.53
C VAL A 16 7.88 6.07 -10.22
N GLN A 17 8.54 5.89 -9.07
CA GLN A 17 7.97 6.24 -7.76
C GLN A 17 7.58 7.72 -7.66
N VAL A 18 8.46 8.63 -8.11
CA VAL A 18 8.19 10.07 -8.05
C VAL A 18 7.08 10.45 -9.02
N ALA A 19 7.11 9.93 -10.25
CA ALA A 19 6.08 10.18 -11.25
C ALA A 19 4.70 9.71 -10.78
N PHE A 20 4.62 8.50 -10.23
CA PHE A 20 3.36 7.97 -9.72
C PHE A 20 2.88 8.70 -8.46
N PHE A 21 3.79 9.10 -7.56
CA PHE A 21 3.44 9.93 -6.42
C PHE A 21 2.88 11.29 -6.87
N ALA A 22 3.48 11.94 -7.87
CA ALA A 22 2.97 13.18 -8.44
C ALA A 22 1.58 12.99 -9.08
N LEU A 23 1.38 11.88 -9.80
CA LEU A 23 0.06 11.52 -10.35
C LEU A 23 -1.00 11.37 -9.24
N VAL A 24 -0.66 10.71 -8.14
CA VAL A 24 -1.55 10.57 -6.97
C VAL A 24 -1.88 11.92 -6.35
N VAL A 25 -0.91 12.84 -6.26
CA VAL A 25 -1.16 14.22 -5.79
C VAL A 25 -2.12 14.95 -6.71
N VAL A 26 -1.95 14.84 -8.04
CA VAL A 26 -2.86 15.45 -9.02
C VAL A 26 -4.28 14.89 -8.89
N ILE A 27 -4.42 13.56 -8.76
CA ILE A 27 -5.70 12.89 -8.51
C ILE A 27 -6.33 13.41 -7.20
N GLY A 28 -5.54 13.55 -6.14
CA GLY A 28 -5.99 14.08 -4.87
C GLY A 28 -6.49 15.53 -4.97
N VAL A 29 -5.76 16.39 -5.68
CA VAL A 29 -6.17 17.77 -5.94
C VAL A 29 -7.48 17.81 -6.74
N GLN A 30 -7.56 17.07 -7.85
CA GLN A 30 -8.80 16.98 -8.64
C GLN A 30 -9.98 16.48 -7.79
N PHE A 31 -9.75 15.46 -6.96
CA PHE A 31 -10.78 14.92 -6.06
C PHE A 31 -11.22 15.95 -5.00
N THR A 32 -10.30 16.73 -4.43
CA THR A 32 -10.63 17.78 -3.46
C THR A 32 -11.47 18.90 -4.09
N LEU A 33 -11.13 19.32 -5.32
CA LEU A 33 -11.88 20.30 -6.09
C LEU A 33 -13.27 19.80 -6.51
N TRP A 34 -13.42 18.48 -6.66
CA TRP A 34 -14.71 17.86 -6.90
C TRP A 34 -15.54 17.75 -5.60
N ALA A 35 -14.96 17.24 -4.51
CA ALA A 35 -15.70 16.86 -3.29
C ALA A 35 -16.05 18.04 -2.37
N LEU A 36 -15.12 18.96 -2.11
CA LEU A 36 -15.34 20.03 -1.11
C LEU A 36 -16.47 21.01 -1.48
N PRO A 37 -16.61 21.47 -2.74
CA PRO A 37 -17.74 22.32 -3.11
C PRO A 37 -19.09 21.64 -2.91
N GLN A 38 -19.17 20.34 -3.21
CA GLN A 38 -20.41 19.56 -3.07
C GLN A 38 -20.82 19.38 -1.60
N LEU A 39 -19.86 19.22 -0.69
CA LEU A 39 -20.13 19.21 0.76
C LEU A 39 -20.72 20.54 1.26
N GLY A 40 -20.41 21.65 0.58
CA GLY A 40 -20.99 22.97 0.83
C GLY A 40 -22.23 23.29 -0.01
N GLY A 41 -22.83 22.31 -0.69
CA GLY A 41 -24.02 22.49 -1.53
C GLY A 41 -23.77 23.20 -2.87
N ARG A 42 -22.52 23.33 -3.31
CA ARG A 42 -22.14 23.97 -4.57
C ARG A 42 -21.92 22.94 -5.67
N THR A 43 -22.31 23.27 -6.89
CA THR A 43 -22.01 22.47 -8.08
C THR A 43 -20.55 22.69 -8.52
N THR A 44 -19.96 21.67 -9.14
CA THR A 44 -18.58 21.70 -9.65
C THR A 44 -18.57 21.24 -11.09
N THR A 45 -17.68 21.83 -11.90
CA THR A 45 -17.43 21.42 -13.29
C THR A 45 -16.34 20.35 -13.39
N VAL A 46 -15.61 20.10 -12.30
CA VAL A 46 -14.56 19.07 -12.23
C VAL A 46 -15.21 17.70 -12.11
N SER A 47 -14.72 16.70 -12.83
CA SER A 47 -15.20 15.32 -12.71
C SER A 47 -14.49 14.56 -11.58
N ARG A 48 -15.19 13.57 -11.00
CA ARG A 48 -14.61 12.65 -10.01
C ARG A 48 -13.52 11.79 -10.65
N PRO A 49 -12.25 11.88 -10.22
CA PRO A 49 -11.18 11.05 -10.78
C PRO A 49 -11.34 9.58 -10.35
N PRO A 50 -11.32 8.60 -11.27
CA PRO A 50 -11.49 7.19 -10.94
C PRO A 50 -10.33 6.64 -10.09
N GLY A 51 -9.15 7.25 -10.18
CA GLY A 51 -7.96 6.81 -9.44
C GLY A 51 -8.09 6.90 -7.91
N VAL A 52 -9.02 7.70 -7.38
CA VAL A 52 -9.26 7.80 -5.93
C VAL A 52 -9.71 6.46 -5.32
N GLU A 53 -10.37 5.63 -6.12
CA GLU A 53 -10.86 4.32 -5.71
C GLU A 53 -9.73 3.33 -5.38
N GLY A 54 -8.51 3.60 -5.82
CA GLY A 54 -7.33 2.82 -5.43
C GLY A 54 -7.07 2.81 -3.92
N PHE A 55 -7.64 3.76 -3.17
CA PHE A 55 -7.56 3.82 -1.70
C PHE A 55 -8.70 3.08 -0.98
N LEU A 56 -9.58 2.38 -1.70
CA LEU A 56 -10.71 1.61 -1.17
C LEU A 56 -10.52 0.08 -1.31
N PRO A 57 -9.48 -0.52 -0.70
CA PRO A 57 -9.14 -1.93 -0.93
C PRO A 57 -10.19 -2.91 -0.37
N ILE A 58 -10.93 -2.53 0.67
CA ILE A 58 -11.99 -3.37 1.26
C ILE A 58 -13.15 -3.50 0.27
N SER A 59 -13.62 -2.36 -0.27
CA SER A 59 -14.67 -2.32 -1.29
C SER A 59 -14.25 -3.07 -2.56
N ALA A 60 -12.97 -2.96 -2.96
CA ALA A 60 -12.42 -3.72 -4.07
C ALA A 60 -12.41 -5.23 -3.82
N LEU A 61 -12.00 -5.67 -2.62
CA LEU A 61 -11.98 -7.10 -2.24
C LEU A 61 -13.39 -7.69 -2.21
N MET A 62 -14.34 -6.96 -1.65
CA MET A 62 -15.75 -7.34 -1.62
C MET A 62 -16.36 -7.41 -3.02
N SER A 63 -16.07 -6.42 -3.87
CA SER A 63 -16.50 -6.40 -5.27
C SER A 63 -15.90 -7.56 -6.06
N LEU A 64 -14.63 -7.92 -5.81
CA LEU A 64 -13.98 -9.08 -6.41
C LEU A 64 -14.68 -10.38 -6.02
N ARG A 65 -15.01 -10.55 -4.74
CA ARG A 65 -15.75 -11.73 -4.28
C ARG A 65 -17.12 -11.83 -4.93
N LEU A 66 -17.86 -10.72 -4.99
CA LEU A 66 -19.17 -10.70 -5.63
C LEU A 66 -19.08 -11.08 -7.11
N ALA A 67 -18.08 -10.55 -7.83
CA ALA A 67 -17.82 -10.90 -9.23
C ALA A 67 -17.52 -12.40 -9.40
N LEU A 68 -16.70 -12.98 -8.52
CA LEU A 68 -16.38 -14.41 -8.53
C LEU A 68 -17.59 -15.30 -8.19
N ALA A 69 -18.54 -14.80 -7.42
CA ALA A 69 -19.79 -15.49 -7.09
C ALA A 69 -20.87 -15.38 -8.18
N GLY A 70 -20.56 -14.79 -9.34
CA GLY A 70 -21.49 -14.63 -10.45
C GLY A 70 -22.31 -13.33 -10.42
N GLY A 71 -22.08 -12.44 -9.46
CA GLY A 71 -22.80 -11.16 -9.33
C GLY A 71 -22.31 -10.04 -10.26
N GLY A 72 -21.29 -10.29 -11.08
CA GLY A 72 -20.73 -9.31 -12.02
C GLY A 72 -19.93 -8.18 -11.35
N ILE A 73 -19.60 -7.15 -12.14
CA ILE A 73 -18.86 -5.97 -11.66
C ILE A 73 -19.84 -4.98 -11.04
N HIS A 74 -19.63 -4.66 -9.76
CA HIS A 74 -20.49 -3.71 -9.05
C HIS A 74 -20.28 -2.26 -9.54
N PRO A 75 -21.34 -1.49 -9.82
CA PRO A 75 -21.23 -0.17 -10.45
C PRO A 75 -20.75 0.95 -9.52
N VAL A 76 -20.78 0.75 -8.20
CA VAL A 76 -20.43 1.80 -7.22
C VAL A 76 -18.94 2.16 -7.25
N HIS A 77 -18.05 1.16 -7.31
CA HIS A 77 -16.59 1.38 -7.34
C HIS A 77 -15.88 0.43 -8.33
N PRO A 78 -16.14 0.55 -9.64
CA PRO A 78 -15.58 -0.35 -10.65
C PRO A 78 -14.06 -0.14 -10.81
N ALA A 79 -13.56 1.08 -10.58
CA ALA A 79 -12.13 1.35 -10.68
C ALA A 79 -11.36 0.75 -9.50
N ALA A 80 -11.96 0.69 -8.29
CA ALA A 80 -11.36 0.00 -7.14
C ALA A 80 -11.04 -1.46 -7.47
N LEU A 81 -12.00 -2.17 -8.08
CA LEU A 81 -11.83 -3.55 -8.51
C LEU A 81 -10.73 -3.68 -9.57
N ALA A 82 -10.77 -2.85 -10.62
CA ALA A 82 -9.78 -2.87 -11.69
C ALA A 82 -8.36 -2.63 -11.17
N ILE A 83 -8.17 -1.64 -10.29
CA ILE A 83 -6.87 -1.32 -9.67
C ILE A 83 -6.38 -2.48 -8.79
N LEU A 84 -7.26 -3.09 -7.99
CA LEU A 84 -6.93 -4.24 -7.15
C LEU A 84 -6.47 -5.42 -8.00
N VAL A 85 -7.25 -5.78 -9.04
CA VAL A 85 -6.92 -6.88 -9.96
C VAL A 85 -5.60 -6.62 -10.67
N ALA A 86 -5.40 -5.41 -11.20
CA ALA A 86 -4.14 -5.03 -11.85
C ALA A 86 -2.94 -5.19 -10.90
N ALA A 87 -3.08 -4.80 -9.63
CA ALA A 87 -2.02 -4.91 -8.66
C ALA A 87 -1.77 -6.35 -8.16
N LEU A 88 -2.82 -7.18 -8.08
CA LEU A 88 -2.69 -8.63 -7.84
C LEU A 88 -1.93 -9.30 -8.99
N VAL A 89 -2.33 -9.04 -10.24
CA VAL A 89 -1.68 -9.58 -11.45
C VAL A 89 -0.22 -9.11 -11.53
N ALA A 90 0.03 -7.81 -11.34
CA ALA A 90 1.39 -7.28 -11.36
C ALA A 90 2.28 -7.93 -10.30
N SER A 91 1.74 -8.21 -9.11
CA SER A 91 2.47 -8.87 -8.02
C SER A 91 2.61 -10.39 -8.23
N ALA A 92 1.69 -11.00 -8.96
CA ALA A 92 1.74 -12.41 -9.37
C ALA A 92 2.83 -12.68 -10.41
N ILE A 93 3.08 -11.73 -11.31
CA ILE A 93 4.09 -11.87 -12.34
C ILE A 93 5.46 -11.45 -11.81
N VAL A 94 5.54 -10.29 -11.16
CA VAL A 94 6.78 -9.70 -10.63
C VAL A 94 6.60 -9.42 -9.14
N ALA A 95 7.28 -10.21 -8.31
CA ALA A 95 7.17 -10.11 -6.86
C ALA A 95 7.42 -8.67 -6.35
N LYS A 96 6.49 -8.14 -5.54
CA LYS A 96 6.56 -6.79 -4.93
C LYS A 96 6.67 -5.62 -5.94
N SER A 97 6.30 -5.82 -7.21
CA SER A 97 6.30 -4.76 -8.23
C SER A 97 5.44 -3.56 -7.80
N PHE A 98 4.18 -3.80 -7.43
CA PHE A 98 3.25 -2.73 -7.05
C PHE A 98 3.73 -1.94 -5.84
N CYS A 99 4.03 -2.62 -4.72
CA CYS A 99 4.47 -1.96 -3.48
C CYS A 99 5.78 -1.17 -3.65
N SER A 100 6.64 -1.57 -4.59
CA SER A 100 7.95 -0.94 -4.77
C SER A 100 8.00 0.16 -5.83
N LEU A 101 7.04 0.20 -6.77
CA LEU A 101 6.97 1.14 -7.89
C LEU A 101 5.77 2.09 -7.82
N LEU A 102 4.59 1.57 -7.49
CA LEU A 102 3.30 2.27 -7.64
C LEU A 102 2.71 2.69 -6.30
N CYS A 103 2.96 1.99 -5.19
CA CYS A 103 2.31 2.34 -3.93
C CYS A 103 2.80 3.71 -3.38
N PRO A 104 1.92 4.74 -3.27
CA PRO A 104 2.32 6.06 -2.80
C PRO A 104 2.71 6.04 -1.31
N VAL A 105 1.99 5.26 -0.49
CA VAL A 105 2.30 5.08 0.94
C VAL A 105 3.66 4.40 1.12
N GLY A 106 3.98 3.43 0.26
CA GLY A 106 5.28 2.79 0.23
C GLY A 106 6.40 3.77 -0.14
N ALA A 107 6.18 4.62 -1.14
CA ALA A 107 7.14 5.66 -1.53
C ALA A 107 7.41 6.65 -0.39
N VAL A 108 6.35 7.16 0.26
CA VAL A 108 6.47 8.07 1.41
C VAL A 108 7.22 7.40 2.56
N SER A 109 6.87 6.16 2.90
CA SER A 109 7.52 5.40 3.97
C SER A 109 9.02 5.17 3.69
N GLU A 110 9.38 4.87 2.45
CA GLU A 110 10.76 4.73 2.03
C GLU A 110 11.52 6.07 2.09
N TRP A 111 10.89 7.17 1.69
CA TRP A 111 11.48 8.51 1.76
C TRP A 111 11.70 8.96 3.20
N LEU A 112 10.74 8.74 4.09
CA LEU A 112 10.87 8.97 5.52
C LEU A 112 12.01 8.13 6.11
N GLY A 113 12.06 6.82 5.84
CA GLY A 113 13.14 5.97 6.33
C GLY A 113 14.53 6.39 5.81
N ARG A 114 14.62 6.90 4.58
CA ARG A 114 15.87 7.48 4.04
C ARG A 114 16.21 8.83 4.67
N ALA A 115 15.21 9.66 4.97
CA ALA A 115 15.40 10.93 5.67
C ALA A 115 15.89 10.68 7.10
N GLY A 116 15.25 9.78 7.85
CA GLY A 116 15.67 9.36 9.17
C GLY A 116 17.10 8.81 9.19
N ALA A 117 17.47 7.97 8.23
CA ALA A 117 18.84 7.46 8.09
C ALA A 117 19.89 8.57 7.84
N ARG A 118 19.50 9.68 7.20
CA ARG A 118 20.39 10.83 6.97
C ARG A 118 20.48 11.74 8.19
N LEU A 119 19.36 11.92 8.89
CA LEU A 119 19.26 12.80 10.06
C LEU A 119 19.89 12.17 11.31
N LEU A 120 19.64 10.89 11.55
CA LEU A 120 20.05 10.16 12.76
C LEU A 120 21.34 9.35 12.57
N GLY A 121 21.89 9.30 11.35
CA GLY A 121 23.09 8.52 11.00
C GLY A 121 22.91 7.00 11.01
N THR A 122 21.87 6.49 11.67
CA THR A 122 21.50 5.08 11.76
C THR A 122 20.01 4.89 11.53
N THR A 123 19.61 3.64 11.29
CA THR A 123 18.19 3.24 11.34
C THR A 123 18.05 2.21 12.45
N TRP A 124 17.01 2.31 13.26
CA TRP A 124 16.76 1.36 14.33
C TRP A 124 16.24 0.04 13.76
N ALA A 125 16.76 -1.08 14.25
CA ALA A 125 16.14 -2.39 14.05
C ALA A 125 15.65 -2.91 15.39
N PRO A 126 14.35 -3.21 15.51
CA PRO A 126 13.87 -3.88 16.71
C PRO A 126 14.51 -5.27 16.83
N PRO A 127 14.74 -5.73 18.08
CA PRO A 127 15.26 -7.07 18.32
C PRO A 127 14.28 -8.14 17.81
N ARG A 128 14.80 -9.34 17.51
CA ARG A 128 14.01 -10.41 16.86
C ARG A 128 12.72 -10.77 17.62
N TRP A 129 12.76 -10.76 18.95
CA TRP A 129 11.61 -11.07 19.81
C TRP A 129 10.46 -10.05 19.67
N LEU A 130 10.76 -8.81 19.32
CA LEU A 130 9.75 -7.77 19.06
C LEU A 130 9.38 -7.70 17.58
N ASP A 131 10.35 -7.90 16.69
CA ASP A 131 10.13 -7.81 15.25
C ASP A 131 9.25 -8.94 14.69
N ILE A 132 9.28 -10.13 15.28
CA ILE A 132 8.40 -11.25 14.87
C ILE A 132 6.92 -10.96 15.16
N PRO A 133 6.50 -10.64 16.41
CA PRO A 133 5.09 -10.36 16.70
C PRO A 133 4.58 -9.10 16.00
N LEU A 134 5.40 -8.04 15.87
CA LEU A 134 4.96 -6.87 15.10
C LEU A 134 4.77 -7.20 13.61
N ARG A 135 5.56 -8.12 13.04
CA ARG A 135 5.37 -8.58 11.64
C ARG A 135 4.15 -9.47 11.48
N SER A 136 3.73 -10.21 12.49
CA SER A 136 2.52 -11.04 12.41
C SER A 136 1.25 -10.19 12.38
N LEU A 137 1.27 -8.98 12.95
CA LEU A 137 0.11 -8.08 13.01
C LEU A 137 -0.54 -7.84 11.64
N LYS A 138 0.22 -7.51 10.59
CA LYS A 138 -0.36 -7.35 9.24
C LYS A 138 -0.98 -8.63 8.67
N TYR A 139 -0.50 -9.80 9.06
CA TYR A 139 -1.08 -11.09 8.64
C TYR A 139 -2.35 -11.39 9.42
N LEU A 140 -2.43 -11.00 10.70
CA LEU A 140 -3.66 -11.04 11.49
C LEU A 140 -4.71 -10.09 10.91
N LEU A 141 -4.33 -8.86 10.54
CA LEU A 141 -5.23 -7.93 9.85
C LEU A 141 -5.70 -8.49 8.51
N LEU A 142 -4.79 -9.05 7.71
CA LEU A 142 -5.15 -9.71 6.46
C LEU A 142 -6.12 -10.87 6.69
N ALA A 143 -5.85 -11.72 7.69
CA ALA A 143 -6.72 -12.84 8.05
C ALA A 143 -8.10 -12.35 8.51
N PHE A 144 -8.17 -11.27 9.29
CA PHE A 144 -9.43 -10.65 9.69
C PHE A 144 -10.23 -10.15 8.49
N PHE A 145 -9.62 -9.39 7.57
CA PHE A 145 -10.32 -8.91 6.37
C PHE A 145 -10.70 -10.03 5.41
N ALA A 146 -9.85 -11.06 5.27
CA ALA A 146 -10.16 -12.25 4.49
C ALA A 146 -11.32 -13.02 5.12
N TRP A 147 -11.31 -13.21 6.45
CA TRP A 147 -12.41 -13.88 7.15
C TRP A 147 -13.71 -13.08 7.03
N ALA A 148 -13.70 -11.78 7.33
CA ALA A 148 -14.88 -10.93 7.25
C ALA A 148 -15.42 -10.84 5.80
N GLY A 149 -14.53 -10.62 4.84
CA GLY A 149 -14.88 -10.40 3.44
C GLY A 149 -15.12 -11.67 2.63
N VAL A 150 -14.55 -12.82 3.00
CA VAL A 150 -14.60 -14.09 2.24
C VAL A 150 -15.36 -15.21 2.96
N ILE A 151 -15.49 -15.17 4.28
CA ILE A 151 -16.10 -16.26 5.06
C ILE A 151 -17.38 -15.80 5.76
N ALA A 152 -17.32 -14.69 6.49
CA ALA A 152 -18.39 -14.28 7.41
C ALA A 152 -19.64 -13.73 6.70
N LEU A 153 -19.47 -12.97 5.62
CA LEU A 153 -20.60 -12.41 4.87
C LEU A 153 -20.99 -13.28 3.67
N ALA A 154 -22.28 -13.45 3.45
CA ALA A 154 -22.83 -14.03 2.23
C ALA A 154 -22.81 -13.01 1.06
N PRO A 155 -22.86 -13.46 -0.22
CA PRO A 155 -22.77 -12.56 -1.38
C PRO A 155 -23.84 -11.47 -1.44
N ASP A 156 -25.06 -11.77 -1.01
CA ASP A 156 -26.18 -10.84 -0.85
C ASP A 156 -25.89 -9.76 0.21
N ALA A 157 -25.34 -10.15 1.36
CA ALA A 157 -24.90 -9.21 2.39
C ALA A 157 -23.76 -8.31 1.91
N ILE A 158 -22.86 -8.83 1.06
CA ILE A 158 -21.81 -8.05 0.42
C ILE A 158 -22.41 -7.01 -0.53
N ALA A 159 -23.36 -7.41 -1.38
CA ALA A 159 -24.04 -6.48 -2.29
C ALA A 159 -24.75 -5.36 -1.49
N ALA A 160 -25.48 -5.72 -0.44
CA ALA A 160 -26.13 -4.76 0.45
C ALA A 160 -25.12 -3.78 1.11
N PHE A 161 -23.95 -4.27 1.53
CA PHE A 161 -22.89 -3.41 2.05
C PHE A 161 -22.31 -2.48 0.97
N LEU A 162 -22.07 -2.98 -0.24
CA LEU A 162 -21.53 -2.20 -1.34
C LEU A 162 -22.51 -1.10 -1.79
N ASP A 163 -23.81 -1.37 -1.71
CA ASP A 163 -24.87 -0.41 -1.98
C ASP A 163 -25.16 0.55 -0.82
N SER A 164 -24.64 0.26 0.37
CA SER A 164 -24.86 1.12 1.53
C SER A 164 -24.42 2.56 1.26
N PRO A 165 -25.12 3.57 1.82
CA PRO A 165 -24.72 4.97 1.72
C PRO A 165 -23.29 5.18 2.24
N TYR A 166 -22.86 4.37 3.22
CA TYR A 166 -21.51 4.41 3.75
C TYR A 166 -20.45 4.10 2.68
N ASN A 167 -20.62 2.99 1.94
CA ASN A 167 -19.66 2.56 0.94
C ASN A 167 -19.63 3.52 -0.27
N ARG A 168 -20.80 3.98 -0.74
CA ARG A 168 -20.92 4.89 -1.89
C ARG A 168 -20.15 6.21 -1.73
N VAL A 169 -20.00 6.69 -0.49
CA VAL A 169 -19.26 7.92 -0.18
C VAL A 169 -17.99 7.67 0.64
N ALA A 170 -17.45 6.44 0.62
CA ALA A 170 -16.31 6.07 1.43
C ALA A 170 -15.05 6.89 1.10
N ASP A 171 -14.84 7.22 -0.17
CA ASP A 171 -13.77 8.09 -0.65
C ASP A 171 -13.91 9.54 -0.13
N VAL A 172 -15.12 10.10 -0.16
CA VAL A 172 -15.40 11.44 0.37
C VAL A 172 -15.21 11.46 1.89
N LYS A 173 -15.67 10.43 2.60
CA LYS A 173 -15.44 10.28 4.04
C LYS A 173 -13.96 10.19 4.38
N MET A 174 -13.19 9.45 3.59
CA MET A 174 -11.73 9.39 3.73
C MET A 174 -11.12 10.79 3.54
N LEU A 175 -11.55 11.57 2.55
CA LEU A 175 -11.07 12.94 2.37
C LEU A 175 -11.39 13.82 3.58
N VAL A 176 -12.64 13.82 4.04
CA VAL A 176 -13.08 14.63 5.20
C VAL A 176 -12.28 14.29 6.45
N PHE A 177 -11.96 13.01 6.66
CA PHE A 177 -11.11 12.55 7.76
C PHE A 177 -9.70 13.19 7.75
N PHE A 178 -9.13 13.46 6.57
CA PHE A 178 -7.81 14.09 6.43
C PHE A 178 -7.85 15.62 6.35
N VAL A 179 -8.93 16.21 5.82
CA VAL A 179 -9.11 17.67 5.74
C VAL A 179 -9.41 18.26 7.12
N SER A 180 -10.19 17.54 7.94
CA SER A 180 -10.57 17.95 9.29
C SER A 180 -10.06 16.94 10.32
N PRO A 181 -8.74 16.76 10.47
CA PRO A 181 -8.20 15.69 11.30
C PRO A 181 -8.43 15.97 12.79
N GLY A 182 -9.06 15.03 13.48
CA GLY A 182 -9.18 15.06 14.94
C GLY A 182 -7.82 14.90 15.63
N ARG A 183 -7.77 15.21 16.93
CA ARG A 183 -6.53 15.09 17.74
C ARG A 183 -5.93 13.68 17.69
N THR A 184 -6.78 12.66 17.70
CA THR A 184 -6.39 11.25 17.59
C THR A 184 -5.77 10.93 16.23
N THR A 185 -6.33 11.44 15.15
CA THR A 185 -5.79 11.30 13.78
C THR A 185 -4.40 11.91 13.67
N VAL A 186 -4.24 13.15 14.14
CA VAL A 186 -2.95 13.84 14.14
C VAL A 186 -1.92 13.08 14.96
N ALA A 187 -2.29 12.62 16.16
CA ALA A 187 -1.40 11.82 17.00
C ALA A 187 -0.98 10.51 16.32
N ALA A 188 -1.93 9.76 15.74
CA ALA A 188 -1.65 8.51 15.05
C ALA A 188 -0.74 8.70 13.83
N LEU A 189 -1.00 9.71 13.00
CA LEU A 189 -0.15 10.07 11.87
C LEU A 189 1.25 10.51 12.34
N GLY A 190 1.34 11.29 13.41
CA GLY A 190 2.60 11.69 14.04
C GLY A 190 3.43 10.50 14.47
N VAL A 191 2.82 9.53 15.17
CA VAL A 191 3.47 8.27 15.58
C VAL A 191 3.96 7.49 14.36
N LEU A 192 3.16 7.38 13.30
CA LEU A 192 3.55 6.69 12.07
C LEU A 192 4.71 7.39 11.34
N VAL A 193 4.71 8.72 11.30
CA VAL A 193 5.78 9.51 10.66
C VAL A 193 7.07 9.39 11.45
N ILE A 194 7.05 9.68 12.76
CA ILE A 194 8.22 9.57 13.64
C ILE A 194 8.73 8.14 13.66
N GLY A 195 7.83 7.17 13.79
CA GLY A 195 8.17 5.75 13.73
C GLY A 195 8.79 5.34 12.39
N SER A 196 8.32 5.88 11.26
CA SER A 196 8.91 5.65 9.94
C SER A 196 10.28 6.31 9.74
N LEU A 197 10.60 7.37 10.49
CA LEU A 197 11.96 7.94 10.52
C LEU A 197 12.93 7.02 11.28
N LEU A 198 12.47 6.41 12.37
CA LEU A 198 13.29 5.52 13.21
C LEU A 198 13.45 4.12 12.60
N ILE A 199 12.34 3.54 12.17
CA ILE A 199 12.25 2.18 11.61
C ILE A 199 11.85 2.29 10.14
N ARG A 200 12.74 1.83 9.26
CA ARG A 200 12.47 1.84 7.81
C ARG A 200 11.22 1.04 7.48
N ASP A 201 10.37 1.66 6.66
CA ASP A 201 9.20 1.05 6.08
C ASP A 201 8.18 0.55 7.13
N LEU A 202 8.10 1.21 8.32
CA LEU A 202 7.33 0.77 9.49
C LEU A 202 5.91 0.32 9.14
N TRP A 203 5.16 1.17 8.42
CA TRP A 203 3.79 0.87 7.99
C TRP A 203 3.72 -0.41 7.13
N CYS A 204 4.54 -0.48 6.09
CA CYS A 204 4.57 -1.61 5.16
C CYS A 204 5.10 -2.90 5.81
N ARG A 205 5.94 -2.77 6.84
CA ARG A 205 6.54 -3.88 7.57
C ARG A 205 5.53 -4.53 8.53
N TYR A 206 4.76 -3.73 9.27
CA TYR A 206 3.98 -4.20 10.42
C TYR A 206 2.45 -4.04 10.30
N LEU A 207 1.96 -2.98 9.65
CA LEU A 207 0.53 -2.64 9.70
C LEU A 207 -0.21 -2.88 8.38
N CYS A 208 0.47 -2.91 7.23
CA CYS A 208 -0.19 -2.95 5.93
C CYS A 208 -0.69 -4.37 5.55
N PRO A 209 -2.01 -4.66 5.59
CA PRO A 209 -2.54 -5.97 5.20
C PRO A 209 -2.41 -6.20 3.69
N TYR A 210 -2.47 -5.12 2.90
CA TYR A 210 -2.29 -5.18 1.46
C TYR A 210 -0.86 -5.60 1.06
N GLY A 211 0.14 -5.07 1.78
CA GLY A 211 1.53 -5.48 1.62
C GLY A 211 1.75 -6.95 2.04
N ALA A 212 0.96 -7.47 2.99
CA ALA A 212 0.96 -8.89 3.33
C ALA A 212 0.37 -9.74 2.18
N LEU A 213 -0.79 -9.35 1.64
CA LEU A 213 -1.44 -10.04 0.53
C LEU A 213 -0.54 -10.12 -0.70
N LEU A 214 -0.07 -8.98 -1.21
CA LEU A 214 0.80 -8.92 -2.38
C LEU A 214 2.16 -9.58 -2.12
N GLY A 215 2.64 -9.53 -0.88
CA GLY A 215 3.89 -10.18 -0.48
C GLY A 215 3.79 -11.71 -0.48
N LEU A 216 2.65 -12.26 -0.03
CA LEU A 216 2.36 -13.70 -0.10
C LEU A 216 2.22 -14.15 -1.55
N LEU A 217 1.47 -13.40 -2.35
CA LEU A 217 1.24 -13.71 -3.75
C LEU A 217 2.55 -13.66 -4.55
N GLY A 218 3.40 -12.67 -4.27
CA GLY A 218 4.73 -12.56 -4.86
C GLY A 218 5.71 -13.69 -4.51
N ARG A 219 5.41 -14.56 -3.52
CA ARG A 219 6.22 -15.76 -3.25
C ARG A 219 6.17 -16.75 -4.42
N PHE A 220 5.04 -16.78 -5.12
CA PHE A 220 4.77 -17.66 -6.25
C PHE A 220 5.10 -17.01 -7.61
N ALA A 221 5.58 -15.76 -7.60
CA ALA A 221 5.86 -15.06 -8.85
C ALA A 221 7.05 -15.67 -9.62
N PRO A 222 6.91 -15.91 -10.94
CA PRO A 222 7.95 -16.52 -11.74
C PRO A 222 9.18 -15.62 -11.87
N LEU A 223 8.98 -14.30 -11.96
CA LEU A 223 10.06 -13.31 -12.10
C LEU A 223 10.55 -12.79 -10.73
N ARG A 224 10.48 -13.60 -9.68
CA ARG A 224 11.02 -13.22 -8.36
C ARG A 224 12.55 -13.23 -8.39
N VAL A 225 13.18 -12.25 -7.75
CA VAL A 225 14.64 -12.20 -7.62
C VAL A 225 15.10 -13.32 -6.69
N THR A 226 15.86 -14.27 -7.22
CA THR A 226 16.47 -15.38 -6.47
C THR A 226 17.99 -15.21 -6.41
N ARG A 227 18.62 -15.78 -5.37
CA ARG A 227 20.06 -15.89 -5.28
C ARG A 227 20.47 -17.21 -5.92
N ASP A 228 21.44 -17.15 -6.82
CA ASP A 228 22.17 -18.33 -7.27
C ASP A 228 23.30 -18.64 -6.28
N ALA A 229 23.28 -19.84 -5.71
CA ALA A 229 24.27 -20.27 -4.72
C ALA A 229 25.65 -20.52 -5.35
N ALA A 230 25.71 -20.94 -6.61
CA ALA A 230 26.95 -21.30 -7.29
C ALA A 230 27.81 -20.06 -7.60
N THR A 231 27.17 -18.92 -7.89
CA THR A 231 27.85 -17.65 -8.23
C THR A 231 28.11 -16.75 -7.02
N CYS A 232 27.67 -17.16 -5.82
CA CYS A 232 27.74 -16.34 -4.63
C CYS A 232 29.07 -16.51 -3.87
N ILE A 233 29.85 -15.43 -3.80
CA ILE A 233 31.16 -15.37 -3.11
C ILE A 233 31.08 -14.89 -1.65
N ASP A 234 29.93 -15.03 -0.99
CA ASP A 234 29.65 -14.59 0.39
C ASP A 234 30.07 -13.15 0.78
N CYS A 235 30.13 -12.22 -0.17
CA CYS A 235 30.64 -10.86 0.10
C CYS A 235 29.73 -9.97 0.99
N ARG A 236 28.59 -10.49 1.49
CA ARG A 236 27.59 -9.80 2.35
C ARG A 236 27.01 -8.47 1.84
N LYS A 237 27.33 -8.04 0.61
CA LYS A 237 26.82 -6.80 0.00
C LYS A 237 25.30 -6.78 -0.10
N CYS A 238 24.69 -7.92 -0.46
CA CYS A 238 23.24 -8.08 -0.56
C CYS A 238 22.54 -7.89 0.80
N THR A 239 23.06 -8.50 1.87
CA THR A 239 22.55 -8.39 3.25
C THR A 239 22.65 -6.94 3.75
N THR A 240 23.78 -6.28 3.51
CA THR A 240 24.02 -4.89 3.95
C THR A 240 23.13 -3.89 3.19
N ALA A 241 22.88 -4.13 1.90
CA ALA A 241 22.03 -3.27 1.08
C ALA A 241 20.53 -3.50 1.33
N CYS A 242 20.13 -4.66 1.87
CA CYS A 242 18.73 -5.06 2.02
C CYS A 242 17.97 -4.10 2.96
N PRO A 243 16.95 -3.38 2.47
CA PRO A 243 16.09 -2.53 3.31
C PRO A 243 15.46 -3.29 4.48
N ALA A 244 15.09 -4.56 4.23
CA ALA A 244 14.43 -5.44 5.17
C ALA A 244 15.40 -6.19 6.10
N ARG A 245 16.71 -5.97 5.97
CA ARG A 245 17.78 -6.62 6.77
C ARG A 245 17.64 -8.16 6.83
N LEU A 246 17.27 -8.74 5.69
CA LEU A 246 17.19 -10.20 5.57
C LEU A 246 18.60 -10.79 5.50
N PRO A 247 18.88 -11.93 6.17
CA PRO A 247 20.09 -12.68 5.92
C PRO A 247 19.99 -13.29 4.51
N VAL A 248 20.68 -12.67 3.54
CA VAL A 248 20.73 -13.15 2.14
C VAL A 248 22.03 -13.94 1.87
N HIS A 249 23.07 -13.63 2.63
CA HIS A 249 24.35 -14.34 2.64
C HIS A 249 24.23 -15.67 3.39
N THR A 250 25.17 -16.57 3.16
CA THR A 250 25.23 -17.90 3.77
C THR A 250 25.95 -17.87 5.11
#